data_AF-A0AAW6XWN0-F1
#
_entry.id   AF-A0AAW6XWN0-F1
#
_cell.length_a   1.000
_cell.length_b   1.000
_cell.length_c   1.000
_cell.angle_alpha   90.00
_cell.angle_beta   90.00
_cell.angle_gamma   90.00
#
_symmetry.space_group_name_H-M   'P 1'
#
loop_
_entity.id
_entity.type
_entity.pdbx_description
1 polymer ?
#
loop_
_entity_poly.entity_id
_entity_poly.type
_entity_poly.pdbx_seq_one_letter_code
_entity_poly.pdbx_strand_id
1 'polypeptide(L)'
;ALYGHRRDPHGYRDCLHEFDERLPEIISAMRDKDLLLITADHGNDPTYAGTDHTREYIPLLAYSPSFTGNGLIPVGHFADISATVADNFGVDTAMIGESFLQDLV
;
A
#
# COMPACT_ATOMS: atom_id res chain seq x y z
N ALA A 1 10.68 -6.26 -15.40
CA ALA A 1 9.29 -6.52 -14.99
C ALA A 1 8.73 -7.75 -15.70
N LEU A 2 7.89 -8.52 -15.00
CA LEU A 2 7.34 -9.79 -15.51
C LEU A 2 5.95 -9.64 -16.17
N TYR A 3 5.10 -8.73 -15.68
CA TYR A 3 3.68 -8.66 -16.12
C TYR A 3 3.28 -7.33 -16.76
N GLY A 4 3.31 -6.20 -16.02
CA GLY A 4 2.85 -4.88 -16.50
C GLY A 4 3.50 -4.42 -17.82
N HIS A 5 4.82 -4.23 -17.85
CA HIS A 5 5.55 -3.86 -19.08
C HIS A 5 5.42 -4.89 -20.23
N ARG A 6 5.07 -6.14 -19.91
CA ARG A 6 4.86 -7.21 -20.91
C ARG A 6 3.41 -7.31 -21.38
N ARG A 7 2.52 -6.46 -20.85
CA ARG A 7 1.09 -6.42 -21.17
C ARG A 7 0.42 -7.79 -21.06
N ASP A 8 0.74 -8.49 -19.96
CA ASP A 8 0.19 -9.81 -19.65
C ASP A 8 -0.85 -9.71 -18.52
N PRO A 9 -2.14 -9.49 -18.83
CA PRO A 9 -3.18 -9.35 -17.81
C PRO A 9 -3.44 -10.64 -17.04
N HIS A 10 -3.23 -11.81 -17.64
CA HIS A 10 -3.45 -13.09 -16.97
C HIS A 10 -2.34 -13.37 -15.95
N GLY A 11 -1.08 -13.20 -16.34
CA GLY A 11 0.05 -13.33 -15.42
C GLY A 11 0.02 -12.27 -14.31
N TYR A 12 -0.43 -11.04 -14.61
CA TYR A 12 -0.61 -10.01 -13.58
C TYR A 12 -1.68 -10.44 -12.55
N ARG A 13 -2.85 -10.92 -13.00
CA ARG A 13 -3.90 -11.46 -12.12
C ARG A 13 -3.37 -12.59 -11.25
N ASP A 14 -2.67 -13.55 -11.84
CA ASP A 14 -2.18 -14.73 -11.11
C ASP A 14 -1.15 -14.31 -10.06
N CYS A 15 -0.25 -13.38 -10.39
CA CYS A 15 0.69 -12.81 -9.43
C CYS A 15 0.01 -12.07 -8.27
N LEU A 16 -1.08 -11.34 -8.53
CA LEU A 16 -1.86 -10.68 -7.46
C LEU A 16 -2.53 -11.71 -6.56
N HIS A 17 -3.05 -12.80 -7.13
CA HIS A 17 -3.66 -13.89 -6.37
C HIS A 17 -2.64 -14.65 -5.52
N GLU A 18 -1.47 -14.98 -6.07
CA GLU A 18 -0.37 -15.61 -5.32
C GLU A 18 0.08 -14.74 -4.14
N PHE A 19 0.11 -13.40 -4.29
CA PHE A 19 0.35 -12.49 -3.18
C PHE A 19 -0.76 -12.55 -2.12
N ASP A 20 -2.03 -12.50 -2.55
CA ASP A 20 -3.19 -12.56 -1.67
C ASP A 20 -3.23 -13.86 -0.84
N GLU A 21 -2.89 -15.00 -1.45
CA GLU A 21 -2.80 -16.30 -0.76
C GLU A 21 -1.76 -16.31 0.38
N ARG A 22 -0.73 -15.46 0.30
CA ARG A 22 0.31 -15.33 1.34
C ARG A 22 0.00 -14.28 2.41
N LEU A 23 -1.01 -13.44 2.19
CA LEU A 23 -1.39 -12.39 3.13
C LEU A 23 -1.80 -12.92 4.53
N PRO A 24 -2.51 -14.06 4.66
CA PRO A 24 -2.80 -14.65 5.97
C PRO A 24 -1.54 -15.01 6.76
N GLU A 25 -0.46 -15.44 6.10
CA GLU A 25 0.80 -15.77 6.75
C GLU A 25 1.48 -14.53 7.32
N ILE A 26 1.41 -13.40 6.60
CA ILE A 26 1.93 -12.10 7.07
C ILE A 26 1.13 -11.65 8.29
N ILE A 27 -0.21 -11.63 8.20
CA ILE A 27 -1.09 -11.22 9.29
C ILE A 27 -0.88 -12.09 10.53
N SER A 28 -0.74 -13.40 10.37
CA SER A 28 -0.52 -14.33 11.50
C SER A 28 0.83 -14.15 12.19
N ALA A 29 1.82 -13.56 11.50
CA ALA A 29 3.15 -13.29 12.05
C ALA A 29 3.25 -11.94 12.77
N MET A 30 2.24 -11.07 12.64
CA MET A 30 2.22 -9.75 13.28
C MET A 30 2.04 -9.86 14.80
N ARG A 31 2.65 -8.92 15.51
CA ARG A 31 2.43 -8.70 16.95
C ARG A 31 1.31 -7.70 17.16
N ASP A 32 0.78 -7.67 18.38
CA ASP A 32 -0.35 -6.81 18.77
C ASP A 32 -0.18 -5.32 18.42
N LYS A 33 1.06 -4.81 18.36
CA LYS A 33 1.36 -3.39 18.10
C LYS A 33 1.98 -3.12 16.71
N ASP A 34 2.00 -4.13 15.84
CA ASP A 34 2.54 -3.98 14.50
C ASP A 34 1.50 -3.32 13.58
N LEU A 35 1.96 -2.40 12.72
CA LEU A 35 1.16 -1.77 11.68
C LEU A 35 1.64 -2.27 10.31
N LEU A 36 0.73 -2.83 9.52
CA LEU A 36 0.93 -3.21 8.13
C LEU A 36 0.32 -2.13 7.21
N LEU A 37 1.16 -1.56 6.34
CA LEU A 37 0.73 -0.68 5.25
C LEU A 37 1.00 -1.37 3.91
N ILE A 38 -0.01 -1.49 3.05
CA ILE A 38 0.12 -2.03 1.68
C ILE A 38 -0.25 -0.92 0.70
N THR A 39 0.63 -0.67 -0.27
CA THR A 39 0.47 0.38 -1.28
C THR A 39 1.20 0.03 -2.59
N ALA A 40 1.16 0.92 -3.57
CA ALA A 40 1.95 0.86 -4.80
C ALA A 40 2.68 2.20 -5.01
N ASP A 41 3.51 2.32 -6.04
CA ASP A 41 4.25 3.55 -6.35
C ASP A 41 3.79 4.22 -7.65
N HIS A 42 3.24 3.44 -8.57
CA HIS A 42 2.62 3.88 -9.81
C HIS A 42 1.69 2.81 -10.40
N GLY A 43 1.01 3.14 -11.50
CA GLY A 43 0.28 2.19 -12.32
C GLY A 43 1.17 1.50 -13.35
N ASN A 44 0.76 0.31 -13.80
CA ASN A 44 1.32 -0.34 -14.98
C ASN A 44 0.28 -1.27 -15.61
N ASP A 45 -0.79 -0.67 -16.12
CA ASP A 45 -1.96 -1.36 -16.67
C ASP A 45 -1.54 -2.36 -17.79
N PRO A 46 -1.70 -3.68 -17.60
CA PRO A 46 -1.28 -4.69 -18.57
C PRO A 46 -2.15 -4.71 -19.83
N THR A 47 -3.23 -3.92 -19.89
CA THR A 47 -4.10 -3.79 -21.06
C THR A 47 -3.89 -2.48 -21.83
N TYR A 48 -3.05 -1.58 -21.31
CA TYR A 48 -2.76 -0.30 -21.93
C TYR A 48 -1.84 -0.41 -23.15
N ALA A 49 -1.86 0.60 -24.01
CA ALA A 49 -0.95 0.65 -25.16
C ALA A 49 0.52 0.86 -24.73
N GLY A 50 1.46 0.56 -25.63
CA GLY A 50 2.90 0.70 -25.37
C GLY A 50 3.41 -0.23 -24.28
N THR A 51 4.53 0.12 -23.68
CA THR A 51 5.22 -0.74 -22.68
C THR A 51 5.69 0.04 -21.46
N ASP A 52 5.24 1.27 -21.24
CA ASP A 52 5.64 2.10 -20.10
C ASP A 52 4.55 2.14 -19.01
N HIS A 53 4.89 2.70 -17.86
CA HIS A 53 3.98 2.91 -16.73
C HIS A 53 2.77 3.78 -17.09
N THR A 54 1.72 3.65 -16.28
CA THR A 54 0.50 4.46 -16.34
C THR A 54 0.42 5.35 -15.09
N ARG A 55 -0.07 6.58 -15.28
CA ARG A 55 -0.22 7.55 -14.17
C ARG A 55 -1.56 7.32 -13.48
N GLU A 56 -1.54 6.52 -12.43
CA GLU A 56 -2.72 6.10 -11.67
C GLU A 56 -2.63 6.53 -10.19
N TYR A 57 -3.78 6.60 -9.54
CA TYR A 57 -3.83 6.57 -8.07
C TYR A 57 -3.35 5.20 -7.58
N ILE A 58 -2.73 5.18 -6.41
CA ILE A 58 -2.25 3.96 -5.74
C ILE A 58 -3.22 3.59 -4.61
N PRO A 59 -3.44 2.29 -4.34
CA PRO A 59 -4.19 1.88 -3.16
C PRO A 59 -3.39 2.18 -1.88
N LEU A 60 -4.08 2.40 -0.77
CA LEU A 60 -3.47 2.39 0.56
C LEU A 60 -4.38 1.60 1.49
N LEU A 61 -3.85 0.50 2.03
CA LEU A 61 -4.49 -0.30 3.08
C LEU A 61 -3.64 -0.22 4.33
N ALA A 62 -4.29 -0.01 5.48
CA ALA A 62 -3.65 -0.04 6.79
C ALA A 62 -4.34 -1.08 7.67
N TYR A 63 -3.56 -1.90 8.36
CA TYR A 63 -4.05 -2.94 9.25
C TYR A 63 -3.14 -3.08 10.47
N SER A 64 -3.74 -3.22 11.66
CA SER A 64 -3.05 -3.62 12.88
C SER A 64 -3.96 -4.57 13.67
N PRO A 65 -3.41 -5.60 14.33
CA PRO A 65 -4.16 -6.38 15.31
C PRO A 65 -4.73 -5.55 16.48
N SER A 66 -4.17 -4.36 16.74
CA SER A 66 -4.66 -3.44 17.77
C SER A 66 -5.87 -2.61 17.35
N PHE A 67 -6.25 -2.62 16.07
CA PHE A 67 -7.39 -1.85 15.60
C PHE A 67 -8.69 -2.34 16.24
N THR A 68 -9.44 -1.40 16.78
CA THR A 68 -10.71 -1.59 17.45
C THR A 68 -11.89 -1.29 16.53
N GLY A 69 -11.62 -0.72 15.35
CA GLY A 69 -12.61 -0.40 14.35
C GLY A 69 -12.09 -0.56 12.93
N ASN A 70 -12.85 0.00 12.00
CA ASN A 70 -12.49 0.10 10.59
C ASN A 70 -13.00 1.43 10.05
N GLY A 71 -12.32 1.96 9.03
CA GLY A 71 -12.63 3.26 8.47
C GLY A 71 -12.01 3.44 7.10
N LEU A 72 -12.22 4.64 6.53
CA LEU A 72 -11.57 5.07 5.31
C LEU A 72 -10.48 6.07 5.66
N ILE A 73 -9.28 5.84 5.14
CA ILE A 73 -8.25 6.87 5.09
C ILE A 73 -8.64 7.80 3.94
N PRO A 74 -8.73 9.14 4.16
CA PRO A 74 -9.00 10.08 3.09
C PRO A 74 -8.02 9.94 1.93
N VAL A 75 -8.44 10.29 0.73
CA VAL A 75 -7.53 10.32 -0.43
C VAL A 75 -6.43 11.35 -0.15
N GLY A 76 -5.18 10.88 -0.09
CA GLY A 76 -4.01 11.69 0.21
C GLY A 76 -2.91 11.57 -0.85
N HIS A 77 -1.68 11.83 -0.43
CA HIS A 77 -0.47 11.78 -1.25
C HIS A 77 0.47 10.69 -0.76
N PHE A 78 1.37 10.25 -1.64
CA PHE A 78 2.34 9.20 -1.30
C PHE A 78 3.24 9.58 -0.11
N ALA A 79 3.58 10.87 0.03
CA ALA A 79 4.41 11.35 1.12
C ALA A 79 3.76 11.21 2.50
N ASP A 80 2.43 11.11 2.57
CA ASP A 80 1.66 10.95 3.81
C ASP A 80 2.03 9.66 4.54
N ILE A 81 2.41 8.61 3.79
CA ILE A 81 2.93 7.37 4.37
C ILE A 81 4.21 7.64 5.19
N SER A 82 5.14 8.42 4.62
CA SER A 82 6.39 8.75 5.32
C SER A 82 6.15 9.66 6.52
N ALA A 83 5.17 10.57 6.43
CA ALA A 83 4.78 11.42 7.54
C ALA A 83 4.15 10.61 8.69
N THR A 84 3.27 9.65 8.38
CA THR A 84 2.70 8.72 9.37
C THR A 84 3.76 7.87 10.05
N VAL A 85 4.75 7.37 9.30
CA VAL A 85 5.87 6.60 9.88
C VAL A 85 6.71 7.49 10.80
N ALA A 86 7.03 8.72 10.39
CA ALA A 86 7.80 9.66 11.20
C ALA A 86 7.08 10.03 12.51
N ASP A 87 5.77 10.33 12.43
CA ASP A 87 4.89 10.62 13.57
C ASP A 87 4.88 9.45 14.57
N ASN A 88 4.70 8.22 14.08
CA ASN A 88 4.69 7.02 14.93
C ASN A 88 5.98 6.82 15.73
N PHE A 89 7.14 7.14 15.15
CA PHE A 89 8.44 6.99 15.81
C PHE A 89 8.95 8.25 16.51
N GLY A 90 8.19 9.35 16.47
CA GLY A 90 8.56 10.61 17.10
C GLY A 90 9.83 11.24 16.51
N VAL A 91 10.02 11.10 15.19
CA VAL A 91 11.13 11.72 14.44
C VAL A 91 10.62 12.81 13.52
N ASP A 92 11.52 13.69 13.07
CA ASP A 92 11.17 14.75 12.13
C ASP A 92 10.66 14.17 10.80
N THR A 93 9.69 14.84 10.19
CA THR A 93 9.24 14.54 8.83
C THR A 93 10.31 14.91 7.81
N ALA A 94 10.17 14.40 6.59
CA ALA A 94 10.99 14.82 5.46
C ALA A 94 10.55 16.21 4.94
N MET A 95 10.32 16.34 3.64
CA MET A 95 9.97 17.65 3.04
C MET A 95 8.46 17.90 2.93
N ILE A 96 7.67 16.83 2.77
CA ILE A 96 6.25 16.87 2.45
C ILE A 96 5.52 15.69 3.09
N GLY A 97 4.19 15.75 3.08
CA GLY A 97 3.30 14.70 3.58
C GLY A 97 2.62 15.11 4.88
N GLU A 98 1.40 14.66 5.06
CA GLU A 98 0.59 14.88 6.26
C GLU A 98 0.27 13.52 6.89
N SER A 99 0.56 13.37 8.20
CA SER A 99 0.32 12.10 8.90
C SER A 99 -1.18 11.81 9.01
N PHE A 100 -1.55 10.56 8.77
CA PHE A 100 -2.89 10.01 9.02
C PHE A 100 -2.90 9.07 10.25
N LEU A 101 -1.85 9.08 11.08
CA LEU A 101 -1.72 8.18 12.23
C LEU A 101 -2.91 8.26 13.20
N GLN A 102 -3.45 9.47 13.39
CA GLN A 102 -4.58 9.73 14.29
C GLN A 102 -5.92 9.19 13.76
N ASP A 103 -6.00 8.88 12.47
CA ASP A 103 -7.21 8.34 11.83
C ASP A 103 -7.27 6.79 11.91
N LEU A 104 -6.21 6.15 12.41
CA LEU A 104 -6.12 4.69 12.54
C LEU A 104 -6.82 4.24 13.85
N VAL A 105 -7.88 3.42 13.73
CA VAL A 105 -8.82 3.09 14.82
C VAL A 105 -9.02 1.60 15.07
#